data_AF-F3YWH4-F1
#
_entry.id   AF-F3YWH4-F1
#
_cell.length_a   1.000
_cell.length_b   1.000
_cell.length_c   1.000
_cell.angle_alpha   90.00
_cell.angle_beta   90.00
_cell.angle_gamma   90.00
#
_symmetry.space_group_name_H-M   'P 1'
#
loop_
_entity.id
_entity.type
_entity.pdbx_description
1 polymer ?
#
loop_
_entity_poly.entity_id
_entity_poly.type
_entity_poly.pdbx_seq_one_letter_code
_entity_poly.pdbx_strand_id
1 'polypeptide(L)' 'MTKVLVTGGAGYIGSYTSLALTQAGYEVVVADNLSTGVREAILPPARLVEGDLRDAEFVRDLLRRERVEGIVPLRRAL' A
#
# COMPACT_ATOMS: atom_id res chain seq x y z
N MET A 1 -6.22 -12.09 11.22
CA MET A 1 -5.75 -12.06 9.82
C MET A 1 -4.76 -10.90 9.77
N THR A 2 -3.51 -11.14 9.40
CA THR A 2 -2.43 -10.15 9.57
C THR A 2 -2.57 -9.02 8.55
N LYS A 3 -2.54 -7.77 9.00
CA LYS A 3 -2.68 -6.59 8.13
C LYS A 3 -1.33 -6.02 7.71
N VAL A 4 -1.13 -5.85 6.39
CA VAL A 4 0.13 -5.38 5.81
C VAL A 4 -0.10 -4.10 5.00
N LEU A 5 0.78 -3.11 5.21
CA LEU A 5 0.86 -1.91 4.38
C LEU A 5 1.88 -2.09 3.26
N VAL A 6 1.46 -1.97 2.00
CA VAL A 6 2.35 -1.90 0.84
C VAL A 6 2.46 -0.45 0.39
N THR A 7 3.67 0.09 0.35
CA THR A 7 3.91 1.45 -0.17
C THR A 7 4.39 1.38 -1.62
N GLY A 8 3.90 2.26 -2.49
CA GLY A 8 4.22 2.16 -3.93
C GLY A 8 3.51 0.99 -4.63
N GLY A 9 2.39 0.53 -4.05
CA GLY A 9 1.67 -0.66 -4.52
C GLY A 9 0.97 -0.49 -5.88
N ALA A 10 0.81 0.74 -6.39
CA ALA A 10 0.19 0.97 -7.70
C ALA A 10 1.20 0.90 -8.87
N GLY A 11 2.50 0.77 -8.57
CA GLY A 11 3.54 0.52 -9.55
C GLY A 11 3.63 -0.96 -9.96
N TYR A 12 4.45 -1.27 -10.97
CA TYR A 12 4.57 -2.63 -11.54
C TYR A 12 4.88 -3.69 -10.47
N ILE A 13 5.98 -3.55 -9.71
CA ILE A 13 6.33 -4.53 -8.66
C ILE A 13 5.30 -4.52 -7.52
N GLY A 14 4.79 -3.33 -7.19
CA GLY A 14 3.87 -3.11 -6.08
C GLY A 14 2.54 -3.81 -6.25
N SER A 15 1.99 -3.82 -7.47
CA SER A 15 0.67 -4.38 -7.75
C SER A 15 0.69 -5.91 -7.66
N TYR A 16 1.70 -6.55 -8.25
CA TYR A 16 1.91 -7.99 -8.11
C TYR A 16 2.22 -8.40 -6.67
N THR A 17 2.97 -7.58 -5.93
CA THR A 17 3.23 -7.84 -4.50
C THR A 17 1.94 -7.77 -3.69
N SER A 18 1.12 -6.75 -3.91
CA SER A 18 -0.18 -6.58 -3.24
C SER A 18 -1.14 -7.73 -3.55
N LEU A 19 -1.16 -8.19 -4.80
CA LEU A 19 -1.93 -9.35 -5.24
C LEU A 19 -1.46 -10.63 -4.55
N ALA A 20 -0.16 -10.90 -4.53
CA ALA A 20 0.41 -12.09 -3.92
C ALA A 20 0.14 -12.16 -2.40
N LEU A 21 0.29 -11.03 -1.68
CA LEU A 21 -0.04 -10.95 -0.25
C LEU A 21 -1.52 -11.19 0.00
N THR A 22 -2.38 -10.64 -0.85
CA THR A 22 -3.83 -10.87 -0.76
C THR A 22 -4.17 -12.35 -0.96
N GLN A 23 -3.58 -12.99 -1.97
CA GLN A 23 -3.76 -14.43 -2.24
C GLN A 23 -3.20 -15.32 -1.12
N ALA A 24 -2.18 -14.85 -0.39
CA ALA A 24 -1.63 -15.51 0.78
C ALA A 24 -2.47 -15.32 2.06
N GLY A 25 -3.59 -14.59 1.99
CA GLY A 25 -4.51 -14.41 3.12
C GLY A 25 -4.19 -13.25 4.05
N TYR A 26 -3.37 -12.29 3.62
CA TYR A 26 -3.15 -11.04 4.35
C TYR A 26 -4.26 -10.02 4.04
N GLU A 27 -4.58 -9.16 5.02
CA GLU A 27 -5.36 -7.95 4.74
C GLU A 27 -4.41 -6.88 4.19
N VAL A 28 -4.56 -6.52 2.92
CA VAL A 28 -3.62 -5.62 2.24
C VAL A 28 -4.20 -4.22 2.11
N VAL A 29 -3.45 -3.25 2.64
CA VAL A 29 -3.66 -1.82 2.40
C VAL A 29 -2.50 -1.30 1.57
N VAL A 30 -2.81 -0.56 0.51
CA VAL A 30 -1.82 0.05 -0.37
C VAL A 30 -1.80 1.55 -0.15
N ALA A 31 -0.63 2.14 0.10
CA ALA A 31 -0.43 3.59 0.09
C ALA A 31 0.39 4.01 -1.13
N ASP A 32 -0.20 4.86 -1.97
CA ASP A 32 0.43 5.34 -3.20
C ASP A 32 -0.14 6.72 -3.57
N ASN A 33 0.64 7.59 -4.22
CA ASN A 33 0.17 8.88 -4.73
C ASN A 33 -0.10 8.86 -6.25
N LEU A 34 0.02 7.69 -6.89
CA LEU A 34 -0.23 7.46 -8.31
C LEU A 34 0.65 8.29 -9.26
N SER A 35 1.80 8.81 -8.79
CA SER A 35 2.69 9.64 -9.64
C SER A 35 3.21 8.90 -10.88
N THR A 36 3.39 7.58 -10.78
CA THR A 36 3.85 6.69 -11.88
C THR A 36 3.03 5.41 -11.98
N GLY A 37 2.12 5.16 -11.03
CA GLY A 37 1.27 3.98 -10.97
C GLY A 37 -0.14 4.27 -11.46
N VAL A 38 -0.98 3.24 -11.53
CA VAL A 38 -2.40 3.38 -11.92
C VAL A 38 -3.30 2.74 -10.88
N ARG A 39 -4.44 3.36 -10.60
CA ARG A 39 -5.38 2.91 -9.55
C ARG A 39 -5.91 1.52 -9.82
N GLU A 40 -6.14 1.21 -11.09
CA GLU A 40 -6.66 -0.06 -11.60
C GLU A 40 -5.72 -1.24 -11.36
N ALA A 41 -4.44 -0.96 -11.06
CA ALA A 41 -3.48 -2.00 -10.68
C ALA A 41 -3.77 -2.59 -9.28
N ILE A 42 -4.60 -1.92 -8.47
CA ILE A 42 -4.99 -2.41 -7.14
C ILE A 42 -6.29 -3.19 -7.24
N LEU A 43 -6.16 -4.52 -7.21
CA LEU A 43 -7.29 -5.43 -7.32
C LEU A 43 -7.88 -5.75 -5.94
N PRO A 44 -9.22 -5.82 -5.81
CA PRO A 44 -9.87 -6.29 -4.57
C PRO A 44 -9.40 -7.70 -4.17
N PRO A 45 -9.40 -8.04 -2.87
CA PRO A 45 -9.81 -7.20 -1.74
C PRO A 45 -8.78 -6.17 -1.24
N ALA A 46 -7.63 -6.00 -1.90
CA ALA A 46 -6.67 -4.95 -1.50
C ALA A 46 -7.32 -3.56 -1.64
N ARG A 47 -7.02 -2.65 -0.70
CA ARG A 47 -7.56 -1.29 -0.68
C ARG A 47 -6.48 -0.25 -0.92
N LEU A 48 -6.71 0.67 -1.85
CA LEU A 48 -5.85 1.84 -2.05
C LEU A 48 -6.25 2.96 -1.08
N VAL A 49 -5.26 3.51 -0.39
CA VAL A 49 -5.30 4.79 0.29
C VAL A 49 -4.37 5.74 -0.46
N GLU A 50 -4.96 6.67 -1.21
CA GLU A 50 -4.18 7.60 -2.02
C GLU A 50 -3.57 8.69 -1.14
N GLY A 51 -2.26 8.92 -1.29
CA GLY A 51 -1.54 9.95 -0.55
C GLY A 51 -0.03 9.86 -0.71
N ASP A 52 0.66 10.94 -0.35
CA ASP A 52 2.12 11.04 -0.46
C ASP A 52 2.80 10.65 0.84
N LEU A 53 3.77 9.73 0.78
CA LEU A 53 4.52 9.28 1.95
C LEU A 53 5.50 10.33 2.48
N ARG A 54 5.75 11.40 1.73
CA ARG A 54 6.50 12.58 2.19
C ARG A 54 5.66 13.48 3.11
N ASP A 55 4.34 13.31 3.13
CA ASP A 55 3.46 13.97 4.07
C ASP A 55 3.43 13.19 5.40
N ALA A 56 4.10 13.76 6.40
CA ALA A 56 4.18 13.16 7.73
C ALA A 56 2.82 13.09 8.44
N GLU A 57 1.89 14.00 8.17
CA GLU A 57 0.54 13.94 8.74
C GLU A 57 -0.22 12.76 8.16
N PHE A 58 -0.21 12.61 6.83
CA PHE A 58 -0.79 11.48 6.12
C PHE A 58 -0.26 10.14 6.66
N VAL A 59 1.07 10.00 6.76
CA VAL A 59 1.69 8.75 7.25
C VAL A 59 1.26 8.45 8.69
N ARG A 60 1.26 9.44 9.58
CA ARG A 60 0.82 9.25 10.97
C ARG A 60 -0.62 8.80 11.05
N ASP A 61 -1.51 9.45 10.32
CA ASP A 61 -2.94 9.13 10.36
C ASP A 61 -3.25 7.79 9.71
N LEU A 62 -2.58 7.45 8.62
CA LEU A 62 -2.66 6.14 7.99
C LEU A 62 -2.26 5.02 8.97
N LEU A 63 -1.11 5.15 9.63
CA LEU A 63 -0.62 4.15 10.57
C LEU A 63 -1.54 4.01 11.80
N ARG A 64 -2.05 5.13 12.34
CA ARG A 64 -3.03 5.12 13.45
C ARG A 64 -4.33 4.43 13.07
N ARG A 65 -4.86 4.74 11.88
CA ARG A 65 -6.16 4.26 11.41
C ARG A 65 -6.12 2.78 11.06
N GLU A 66 -5.10 2.36 10.30
CA GLU A 66 -5.07 1.01 9.75
C GLU A 66 -4.52 -0.02 10.73
N ARG A 67 -3.66 0.37 11.69
CA ARG A 67 -3.04 -0.54 12.69
C ARG A 67 -2.37 -1.74 12.04
N VAL A 68 -1.46 -1.48 11.10
CA VAL A 68 -0.76 -2.53 10.35
C VAL A 68 0.29 -3.24 11.21
N GLU A 69 0.50 -4.52 10.95
CA GLU A 69 1.47 -5.37 11.64
C GLU A 69 2.79 -5.49 10.85
N GLY A 70 2.77 -5.19 9.56
CA GLY A 70 3.95 -5.20 8.69
C GLY A 70 3.88 -4.12 7.61
N ILE A 71 5.06 -3.69 7.15
CA ILE A 71 5.22 -2.70 6.08
C ILE A 71 6.16 -3.25 5.02
N VAL A 72 5.74 -3.18 3.75
CA VAL A 72 6.55 -3.53 2.57
C VAL A 72 6.91 -2.25 1.81
N PRO A 73 8.17 -1.78 1.88
CA PRO A 73 8.61 -0.58 1.18
C PRO A 73 8.96 -0.89 -0.28
N LEU A 74 8.13 -0.46 -1.24
CA LEU A 74 8.42 -0.62 -2.69
C LEU A 74 8.57 0.71 -3.41
N ARG A 75 8.34 1.81 -2.70
CA ARG A 75 8.67 3.15 -3.18
C ARG A 75 10.07 3.52 -2.70
N ARG A 76 10.92 4.00 -3.61
CA ARG A 76 12.19 4.62 -3.24
C ARG A 76 11.90 6.01 -2.67
N ALA A 77 12.34 6.29 -1.46
CA ALA A 77 12.37 7.66 -0.95
C ALA A 77 13.33 8.47 -1.83
N LEU A 78 12.79 9.40 -2.61
CA LEU A 78 13.52 10.52 -3.21
C LEU A 78 12.91 11.80 -2.66
#